data_AF-A0AAD8ZLM6-F1
#
_entry.id   AF-A0AAD8ZLM6-F1
#
_cell.length_a   1.000
_cell.length_b   1.000
_cell.length_c   1.000
_cell.angle_alpha   90.00
_cell.angle_beta   90.00
_cell.angle_gamma   90.00
#
_symmetry.space_group_name_H-M   'P 1'
#
loop_
_entity.id
_entity.type
_entity.pdbx_description
1 polymer ?
#
loop_
_entity_poly.entity_id
_entity_poly.type
_entity_poly.pdbx_seq_one_letter_code
_entity_poly.pdbx_strand_id
1 'polypeptide(L)'
;MAQALDTSLAASRDAGGCQTRAPLHAGPGGLGMALEEELAMLTGEREEEDAPELSALEAPGNVQDADLLSLFRQKERDLVLAAKLGKALLERNQDLTKQYEQMNRDLNEKLEHLEQEKYELRCRMERREGEWEGRVAELEADLQQLQGELDRERAQLREVDRGKTRAITELADHNQRLMEQLSRAAEVERQLSTQVHSLQDDFREKSVSTNQHMTRLESLQAEIKMLSERKRELERRVTAALEENEQLQNAVDGLRERTLALEKRCHEKDVQLQQSQLELQEVRVSHRQLSARFEELSEERNLQVYSPTSPSLLCEIEQSMEQRSWSRRRRSTTQGKLAGPLASCRLLLGLSLPLTDTFLLSRRLLPRQLRLQLWETYCQVRSICSQLRGNDITDSALSTDSSMDESSETSSAKDVPTGSLQSSLLELRRLTQNLLDGNESTGSRRSDEEVLEEQVRKMGEELRGVRELYQHEQERVRSAQEEVLQLHNQVALLSVEVCSSREENERLKTIGDAGEPSDQLQSAIRDRDDAIAKKKAVELELAKCKLDVMSLNSQLLDAIQQKLSLSQQLEAWQDDMHRVIDQQLKEKHRDEWQDPPRSASADPRGPASRPTHHLPDGEKRLFSFFKKN
;
A
#
# COMPACT_ATOMS: atom_id res chain seq x y z
N MET A 1 21.48 32.58 32.17
CA MET A 1 20.81 32.09 33.40
C MET A 1 21.64 30.94 33.94
N ALA A 2 22.28 31.15 35.10
CA ALA A 2 22.96 30.22 36.04
C ALA A 2 23.85 29.10 35.42
N GLN A 3 25.17 28.98 35.61
CA GLN A 3 26.13 29.39 36.66
C GLN A 3 25.69 29.12 38.10
N ALA A 4 26.07 27.95 38.64
CA ALA A 4 26.50 27.72 40.03
C ALA A 4 26.94 26.25 40.23
N LEU A 5 27.87 26.03 41.18
CA LEU A 5 28.40 24.77 41.73
C LEU A 5 29.64 24.20 40.99
N ASP A 6 30.86 24.73 41.17
CA ASP A 6 31.75 24.77 42.37
C ASP A 6 32.14 23.36 42.88
N THR A 7 33.37 22.91 42.61
CA THR A 7 34.60 23.03 43.44
C THR A 7 34.63 22.11 44.68
N SER A 8 35.33 20.98 44.58
CA SER A 8 35.99 20.33 45.74
C SER A 8 36.95 19.22 45.30
N LEU A 9 38.23 19.53 45.11
CA LEU A 9 39.32 18.55 45.19
C LEU A 9 40.67 19.27 45.32
N ALA A 10 40.86 19.92 46.46
CA ALA A 10 42.17 20.30 46.97
C ALA A 10 42.11 20.43 48.50
N ALA A 11 43.16 19.91 49.15
CA ALA A 11 43.54 20.06 50.56
C ALA A 11 42.82 19.20 51.61
N SER A 12 43.51 18.13 52.03
CA SER A 12 43.79 17.89 53.47
C SER A 12 44.85 16.79 53.63
N ARG A 13 46.13 17.21 53.62
CA ARG A 13 47.14 16.70 54.56
C ARG A 13 46.81 17.33 55.91
N ASP A 14 46.55 16.55 56.95
CA ASP A 14 47.41 16.45 58.12
C ASP A 14 46.78 15.61 59.25
N ALA A 15 47.64 15.12 60.13
CA ALA A 15 47.39 14.71 61.52
C ALA A 15 46.56 13.43 61.79
N GLY A 16 47.30 12.35 62.05
CA GLY A 16 46.79 11.13 62.68
C GLY A 16 47.92 10.33 63.33
N GLY A 17 48.74 11.00 64.17
CA GLY A 17 49.70 10.32 65.01
C GLY A 17 49.00 9.58 66.14
N CYS A 18 49.07 8.25 66.14
CA CYS A 18 48.84 7.45 67.33
C CYS A 18 50.13 6.74 67.71
N GLN A 19 50.81 7.36 68.67
CA GLN A 19 51.77 6.70 69.54
C GLN A 19 51.03 5.62 70.35
N THR A 20 51.55 4.40 70.30
CA THR A 20 51.34 3.37 71.34
C THR A 20 52.72 2.79 71.61
N ARG A 21 53.47 3.47 72.47
CA ARG A 21 53.59 3.17 73.91
C ARG A 21 54.30 1.83 74.14
N ALA A 22 55.60 1.97 74.38
CA ALA A 22 56.45 0.94 74.97
C ALA A 22 55.82 0.36 76.25
N PRO A 23 55.94 -0.95 76.50
CA PRO A 23 55.83 -1.49 77.83
C PRO A 23 57.16 -1.28 78.55
N LEU A 24 57.14 -0.30 79.44
CA LEU A 24 57.65 -0.34 80.81
C LEU A 24 58.66 -1.47 81.12
N HIS A 25 59.92 -1.05 81.26
CA HIS A 25 60.77 -1.28 82.42
C HIS A 25 60.33 -2.45 83.33
N ALA A 26 60.95 -3.62 83.14
CA ALA A 26 61.06 -4.61 84.20
C ALA A 26 61.94 -4.01 85.30
N GLY A 27 61.35 -3.70 86.46
CA GLY A 27 62.10 -3.32 87.66
C GLY A 27 62.86 -4.53 88.21
N PRO A 28 64.16 -4.41 88.52
CA PRO A 28 64.87 -5.44 89.27
C PRO A 28 64.55 -5.23 90.75
N GLY A 29 63.45 -5.81 91.22
CA GLY A 29 63.03 -5.72 92.62
C GLY A 29 62.50 -7.06 93.09
N GLY A 30 63.22 -7.74 93.98
CA GLY A 30 62.69 -8.94 94.63
C GLY A 30 63.68 -9.89 95.30
N LEU A 31 64.99 -9.68 95.18
CA LEU A 31 65.98 -10.58 95.84
C LEU A 31 67.00 -9.85 96.74
N GLY A 32 67.03 -8.52 96.75
CA GLY A 32 67.97 -7.73 97.58
C GLY A 32 67.50 -7.49 99.01
N MET A 33 66.18 -7.44 99.27
CA MET A 33 65.64 -7.04 100.57
C MET A 33 65.61 -8.17 101.62
N ALA A 34 65.75 -9.43 101.22
CA ALA A 34 65.69 -10.56 102.15
C ALA A 34 67.05 -10.93 102.77
N LEU A 35 68.16 -10.39 102.26
CA LEU A 35 69.52 -10.64 102.79
C LEU A 35 70.05 -9.48 103.64
N GLU A 36 69.42 -8.29 103.57
CA GLU A 36 69.77 -7.13 104.40
C GLU A 36 69.03 -7.12 105.75
N GLU A 37 67.87 -7.80 105.87
CA GLU A 37 67.10 -7.91 107.11
C GLU A 37 67.69 -8.92 108.13
N GLU A 38 68.46 -9.91 107.68
CA GLU A 38 69.13 -10.90 108.55
C GLU A 38 70.48 -10.41 109.10
N LEU A 39 71.16 -9.47 108.41
CA LEU A 39 72.45 -8.95 108.85
C LEU A 39 72.34 -7.75 109.82
N ALA A 40 71.16 -7.13 109.93
CA ALA A 40 70.91 -5.98 110.82
C ALA A 40 70.58 -6.36 112.28
N MET A 41 70.28 -7.63 112.57
CA MET A 41 69.91 -8.12 113.91
C MET A 41 71.10 -8.59 114.77
N LEU A 42 72.33 -8.64 114.23
CA LEU A 42 73.50 -9.18 114.93
C LEU A 42 74.59 -8.15 115.26
N THR A 43 74.33 -6.85 115.05
CA THR A 43 75.28 -5.78 115.39
C THR A 43 74.58 -4.62 116.11
N GLY A 44 74.36 -4.78 117.41
CA GLY A 44 73.91 -3.68 118.28
C GLY A 44 73.85 -4.12 119.74
N GLU A 45 74.59 -3.41 120.60
CA GLU A 45 74.65 -3.51 122.08
C GLU A 45 75.68 -4.55 122.59
N ARG A 46 76.97 -4.23 122.89
CA ARG A 46 77.56 -3.39 123.99
C ARG A 46 76.94 -3.77 125.35
N GLU A 47 77.63 -4.02 126.47
CA GLU A 47 78.90 -3.59 127.08
C GLU A 47 79.13 -4.52 128.30
N GLU A 48 80.34 -5.03 128.55
CA GLU A 48 81.29 -4.66 129.63
C GLU A 48 81.03 -5.27 131.04
N GLU A 49 82.14 -5.34 131.80
CA GLU A 49 82.28 -5.64 133.24
C GLU A 49 82.25 -7.14 133.61
N ASP A 50 83.24 -7.76 134.28
CA ASP A 50 84.39 -7.27 135.04
C ASP A 50 85.45 -8.38 135.14
N ALA A 51 86.71 -7.96 135.15
CA ALA A 51 87.81 -8.78 135.65
C ALA A 51 87.77 -8.86 137.18
N PRO A 52 88.36 -9.90 137.78
CA PRO A 52 89.37 -9.59 138.79
C PRO A 52 90.66 -10.39 138.63
N GLU A 53 91.74 -9.68 138.93
CA GLU A 53 93.12 -10.11 139.08
C GLU A 53 93.30 -11.12 140.23
N LEU A 54 94.28 -12.04 140.14
CA LEU A 54 95.49 -12.08 140.99
C LEU A 54 96.21 -13.45 140.97
N SER A 55 97.49 -13.33 140.64
CA SER A 55 98.69 -14.15 140.85
C SER A 55 98.72 -15.32 141.85
N ALA A 56 99.39 -16.39 141.39
CA ALA A 56 100.39 -17.22 142.08
C ALA A 56 99.98 -18.12 143.26
N LEU A 57 100.04 -19.46 143.08
CA LEU A 57 101.19 -20.32 143.47
C LEU A 57 100.80 -21.82 143.42
N GLU A 58 101.81 -22.63 143.06
CA GLU A 58 101.99 -24.08 143.33
C GLU A 58 101.26 -25.13 142.45
N ALA A 59 102.07 -25.81 141.63
CA ALA A 59 101.82 -27.13 141.02
C ALA A 59 101.81 -28.23 142.13
N PRO A 60 101.29 -29.48 141.91
CA PRO A 60 101.37 -30.22 140.64
C PRO A 60 100.20 -31.18 140.25
N GLY A 61 100.09 -31.44 138.94
CA GLY A 61 100.05 -32.81 138.43
C GLY A 61 98.69 -33.45 138.03
N ASN A 62 98.47 -33.52 136.71
CA ASN A 62 97.95 -34.68 135.95
C ASN A 62 96.48 -35.15 136.02
N VAL A 63 95.54 -34.48 136.69
CA VAL A 63 94.11 -34.89 136.65
C VAL A 63 93.25 -34.09 135.66
N GLN A 64 93.63 -32.84 135.37
CA GLN A 64 92.90 -32.01 134.39
C GLN A 64 93.11 -32.49 132.94
N ASP A 65 94.27 -33.08 132.64
CA ASP A 65 94.59 -33.57 131.29
C ASP A 65 93.69 -34.74 130.86
N ALA A 66 93.25 -35.60 131.78
CA ALA A 66 92.38 -36.74 131.46
C ALA A 66 90.94 -36.30 131.10
N ASP A 67 90.39 -35.36 131.87
CA ASP A 67 89.07 -34.77 131.60
C ASP A 67 89.10 -33.92 130.32
N LEU A 68 90.18 -33.17 130.10
CA LEU A 68 90.43 -32.46 128.84
C LEU A 68 90.48 -33.44 127.65
N LEU A 69 91.17 -34.58 127.76
CA LEU A 69 91.22 -35.60 126.71
C LEU A 69 89.85 -36.24 126.40
N SER A 70 89.01 -36.46 127.42
CA SER A 70 87.65 -37.00 127.24
C SER A 70 86.74 -36.00 126.51
N LEU A 71 86.86 -34.71 126.86
CA LEU A 71 86.17 -33.61 126.20
C LEU A 71 86.65 -33.46 124.76
N PHE A 72 87.96 -33.57 124.49
CA PHE A 72 88.50 -33.58 123.13
C PHE A 72 87.89 -34.70 122.29
N ARG A 73 87.81 -35.93 122.80
CA ARG A 73 87.15 -37.05 122.09
C ARG A 73 85.64 -36.84 121.88
N GLN A 74 84.96 -36.13 122.77
CA GLN A 74 83.57 -35.75 122.56
C GLN A 74 83.45 -34.70 121.46
N LYS A 75 84.28 -33.65 121.51
CA LYS A 75 84.34 -32.61 120.47
C LYS A 75 84.73 -33.18 119.10
N GLU A 76 85.65 -34.14 119.04
CA GLU A 76 85.98 -34.86 117.80
C GLU A 76 84.77 -35.64 117.25
N ARG A 77 84.00 -36.32 118.11
CA ARG A 77 82.77 -37.01 117.69
C ARG A 77 81.71 -36.03 117.20
N ASP A 78 81.51 -34.92 117.91
CA ASP A 78 80.53 -33.89 117.54
C ASP A 78 80.94 -33.18 116.23
N LEU A 79 82.22 -32.91 116.02
CA LEU A 79 82.75 -32.39 114.75
C LEU A 79 82.52 -33.38 113.60
N VAL A 80 82.76 -34.67 113.83
CA VAL A 80 82.49 -35.71 112.83
C VAL A 80 80.99 -35.81 112.53
N LEU A 81 80.12 -35.72 113.55
CA LEU A 81 78.67 -35.71 113.36
C LEU A 81 78.19 -34.46 112.62
N ALA A 82 78.71 -33.27 112.96
CA ALA A 82 78.43 -32.03 112.26
C ALA A 82 78.90 -32.09 110.79
N ALA A 83 80.06 -32.69 110.52
CA ALA A 83 80.54 -32.92 109.16
C ALA A 83 79.65 -33.92 108.40
N LYS A 84 79.15 -34.97 109.05
CA LYS A 84 78.19 -35.92 108.46
C LYS A 84 76.84 -35.28 108.16
N LEU A 85 76.31 -34.46 109.07
CA LEU A 85 75.09 -33.68 108.84
C LEU A 85 75.30 -32.65 107.74
N GLY A 86 76.43 -31.94 107.74
CA GLY A 86 76.82 -31.02 106.68
C GLY A 86 76.91 -31.73 105.34
N LYS A 87 77.49 -32.93 105.29
CA LYS A 87 77.52 -33.76 104.07
C LYS A 87 76.11 -34.17 103.62
N ALA A 88 75.25 -34.63 104.52
CA ALA A 88 73.87 -34.99 104.18
C ALA A 88 73.04 -33.78 103.70
N LEU A 89 73.26 -32.59 104.28
CA LEU A 89 72.66 -31.34 103.82
C LEU A 89 73.19 -30.93 102.44
N LEU A 90 74.50 -31.08 102.19
CA LEU A 90 75.09 -30.84 100.89
C LEU A 90 74.56 -31.82 99.83
N GLU A 91 74.42 -33.11 100.15
CA GLU A 91 73.81 -34.12 99.26
C GLU A 91 72.35 -33.77 98.95
N ARG A 92 71.55 -33.42 99.97
CA ARG A 92 70.16 -32.97 99.77
C ARG A 92 70.08 -31.69 98.92
N ASN A 93 70.96 -30.73 99.15
CA ASN A 93 71.04 -29.52 98.32
C ASN A 93 71.46 -29.84 96.89
N GLN A 94 72.40 -30.76 96.68
CA GLN A 94 72.78 -31.23 95.34
C GLN A 94 71.60 -31.90 94.62
N ASP A 95 70.81 -32.72 95.31
CA ASP A 95 69.63 -33.35 94.71
C ASP A 95 68.52 -32.35 94.42
N LEU A 96 68.30 -31.36 95.30
CA LEU A 96 67.41 -30.23 95.01
C LEU A 96 67.89 -29.44 93.78
N THR A 97 69.18 -29.15 93.65
CA THR A 97 69.73 -28.49 92.46
C THR A 97 69.50 -29.31 91.20
N LYS A 98 69.74 -30.63 91.23
CA LYS A 98 69.44 -31.51 90.08
C LYS A 98 67.95 -31.51 89.73
N GLN A 99 67.06 -31.47 90.73
CA GLN A 99 65.62 -31.36 90.52
C GLN A 99 65.24 -30.01 89.91
N TYR A 100 65.82 -28.91 90.36
CA TYR A 100 65.62 -27.59 89.76
C TYR A 100 66.12 -27.54 88.32
N GLU A 101 67.29 -28.12 88.06
CA GLU A 101 67.81 -28.21 86.70
C GLU A 101 66.90 -29.08 85.82
N GLN A 102 66.39 -30.21 86.31
CA GLN A 102 65.44 -31.03 85.55
C GLN A 102 64.14 -30.27 85.27
N MET A 103 63.56 -29.63 86.28
CA MET A 103 62.36 -28.80 86.10
C MET A 103 62.62 -27.67 85.10
N ASN A 104 63.80 -27.03 85.14
CA ASN A 104 64.18 -26.00 84.18
C ASN A 104 64.35 -26.56 82.77
N ARG A 105 64.91 -27.77 82.61
CA ARG A 105 64.96 -28.46 81.30
C ARG A 105 63.55 -28.71 80.76
N ASP A 106 62.67 -29.30 81.57
CA ASP A 106 61.28 -29.59 81.17
C ASP A 106 60.50 -28.30 80.83
N LEU A 107 60.77 -27.20 81.54
CA LEU A 107 60.17 -25.89 81.24
C LEU A 107 60.70 -25.33 79.91
N ASN A 108 62.01 -25.41 79.67
CA ASN A 108 62.61 -24.96 78.41
C ASN A 108 62.11 -25.79 77.23
N GLU A 109 62.02 -27.11 77.35
CA GLU A 109 61.44 -27.97 76.31
C GLU A 109 59.99 -27.54 76.01
N LYS A 110 59.17 -27.30 77.03
CA LYS A 110 57.79 -26.81 76.82
C LYS A 110 57.76 -25.43 76.13
N LEU A 111 58.68 -24.53 76.47
CA LEU A 111 58.79 -23.24 75.80
C LEU A 111 59.15 -23.42 74.32
N GLU A 112 60.11 -24.28 73.99
CA GLU A 112 60.48 -24.59 72.61
C GLU A 112 59.29 -25.17 71.81
N HIS A 113 58.53 -26.11 72.39
CA HIS A 113 57.34 -26.66 71.74
C HIS A 113 56.28 -25.58 71.49
N LEU A 114 56.02 -24.71 72.46
CA LEU A 114 55.07 -23.60 72.30
C LEU A 114 55.54 -22.59 71.26
N GLU A 115 56.84 -22.32 71.16
CA GLU A 115 57.42 -21.45 70.15
C GLU A 115 57.29 -22.06 68.75
N GLN A 116 57.52 -23.37 68.61
CA GLN A 116 57.32 -24.12 67.37
C GLN A 116 55.85 -24.10 66.96
N GLU A 117 54.92 -24.46 67.85
CA GLU A 117 53.48 -24.44 67.57
C GLU A 117 53.00 -23.03 67.18
N LYS A 118 53.48 -22.00 67.87
CA LYS A 118 53.18 -20.61 67.55
C LYS A 118 53.68 -20.23 66.15
N TYR A 119 54.90 -20.63 65.78
CA TYR A 119 55.43 -20.40 64.44
C TYR A 119 54.63 -21.16 63.39
N GLU A 120 54.32 -22.44 63.63
CA GLU A 120 53.50 -23.25 62.72
C GLU A 120 52.10 -22.67 62.53
N LEU A 121 51.45 -22.23 63.61
CA LEU A 121 50.13 -21.61 63.55
C LEU A 121 50.17 -20.32 62.73
N ARG A 122 51.18 -19.47 62.91
CA ARG A 122 51.38 -18.27 62.08
C ARG A 122 51.50 -18.64 60.61
N CYS A 123 52.39 -19.56 60.26
CA CYS A 123 52.56 -19.98 58.87
C CYS A 123 51.30 -20.68 58.29
N ARG A 124 50.47 -21.33 59.12
CA ARG A 124 49.17 -21.87 58.69
C ARG A 124 48.15 -20.76 58.45
N MET A 125 48.15 -19.71 59.27
CA MET A 125 47.27 -18.55 59.07
C MET A 125 47.68 -17.77 57.82
N GLU A 126 48.95 -17.46 57.65
CA GLU A 126 49.48 -16.78 56.45
C GLU A 126 49.17 -17.55 55.17
N ARG A 127 49.26 -18.89 55.19
CA ARG A 127 48.85 -19.72 54.04
C ARG A 127 47.36 -19.60 53.73
N ARG A 128 46.51 -19.63 54.76
CA ARG A 128 45.06 -19.45 54.57
C ARG A 128 44.72 -18.04 54.10
N GLU A 129 45.39 -17.03 54.64
CA GLU A 129 45.28 -15.64 54.20
C GLU A 129 45.62 -15.54 52.72
N GLY A 130 46.77 -16.09 52.29
CA GLY A 130 47.14 -16.12 50.87
C GLY A 130 46.14 -16.87 49.97
N GLU A 131 45.55 -17.97 50.43
CA GLU A 131 44.48 -18.64 49.68
C GLU A 131 43.21 -17.77 49.57
N TRP A 132 42.86 -17.02 50.63
CA TRP A 132 41.72 -16.10 50.60
C TRP A 132 42.00 -14.89 49.72
N GLU A 133 43.20 -14.32 49.78
CA GLU A 133 43.66 -13.28 48.86
C GLU A 133 43.60 -13.76 47.41
N GLY A 134 44.00 -15.00 47.14
CA GLY A 134 43.85 -15.63 45.82
C GLY A 134 42.38 -15.71 45.36
N ARG A 135 41.48 -16.23 46.21
CA ARG A 135 40.04 -16.30 45.91
C ARG A 135 39.42 -14.91 45.71
N VAL A 136 39.85 -13.92 46.49
CA VAL A 136 39.41 -12.54 46.32
C VAL A 136 39.89 -11.98 44.99
N ALA A 137 41.17 -12.18 44.62
CA ALA A 137 41.71 -11.74 43.35
C ALA A 137 41.02 -12.41 42.14
N GLU A 138 40.68 -13.70 42.24
CA GLU A 138 39.88 -14.41 41.23
C GLU A 138 38.50 -13.76 41.07
N LEU A 139 37.77 -13.55 42.16
CA LEU A 139 36.46 -12.89 42.12
C LEU A 139 36.53 -11.44 41.63
N GLU A 140 37.56 -10.70 42.00
CA GLU A 140 37.80 -9.34 41.48
C GLU A 140 38.06 -9.35 39.97
N ALA A 141 38.82 -10.32 39.47
CA ALA A 141 39.04 -10.51 38.03
C ALA A 141 37.74 -10.89 37.30
N ASP A 142 36.94 -11.80 37.86
CA ASP A 142 35.64 -12.19 37.30
C ASP A 142 34.68 -11.00 37.26
N LEU A 143 34.63 -10.19 38.34
CA LEU A 143 33.83 -8.96 38.37
C LEU A 143 34.27 -7.97 37.29
N GLN A 144 35.58 -7.78 37.10
CA GLN A 144 36.11 -6.92 36.03
C GLN A 144 35.79 -7.46 34.63
N GLN A 145 35.86 -8.78 34.43
CA GLN A 145 35.49 -9.42 33.17
C GLN A 145 34.01 -9.23 32.86
N LEU A 146 33.13 -9.54 33.81
CA LEU A 146 31.67 -9.35 33.68
C LEU A 146 31.30 -7.88 33.47
N GLN A 147 31.96 -6.95 34.15
CA GLN A 147 31.79 -5.51 33.89
C GLN A 147 32.19 -5.15 32.46
N GLY A 148 33.33 -5.65 31.99
CA GLY A 148 33.79 -5.43 30.62
C GLY A 148 32.85 -6.05 29.57
N GLU A 149 32.32 -7.25 29.81
CA GLU A 149 31.32 -7.90 28.94
C GLU A 149 30.03 -7.11 28.89
N LEU A 150 29.51 -6.70 30.05
CA LEU A 150 28.32 -5.87 30.15
C LEU A 150 28.47 -4.55 29.39
N ASP A 151 29.62 -3.90 29.49
CA ASP A 151 29.88 -2.66 28.75
C ASP A 151 30.02 -2.87 27.24
N ARG A 152 30.60 -4.00 26.80
CA ARG A 152 30.62 -4.40 25.38
C ARG A 152 29.22 -4.66 24.85
N GLU A 153 28.40 -5.44 25.56
CA GLU A 153 27.00 -5.70 25.19
C GLU A 153 26.20 -4.40 25.13
N ARG A 154 26.34 -3.53 26.14
CA ARG A 154 25.71 -2.20 26.12
C ARG A 154 26.19 -1.34 24.95
N ALA A 155 27.46 -1.43 24.55
CA ALA A 155 27.96 -0.72 23.37
C ALA A 155 27.36 -1.27 22.07
N GLN A 156 27.31 -2.60 21.93
CA GLN A 156 26.71 -3.29 20.79
C GLN A 156 25.21 -2.98 20.66
N LEU A 157 24.45 -3.00 21.76
CA LEU A 157 23.04 -2.60 21.74
C LEU A 157 22.86 -1.15 21.26
N ARG A 158 23.70 -0.22 21.75
CA ARG A 158 23.66 1.16 21.26
C ARG A 158 24.02 1.27 19.78
N GLU A 159 24.93 0.45 19.26
CA GLU A 159 25.25 0.42 17.82
C GLU A 159 24.12 -0.14 16.98
N VAL A 160 23.49 -1.23 17.45
CA VAL A 160 22.30 -1.80 16.82
C VAL A 160 21.16 -0.78 16.82
N ASP A 161 20.92 -0.06 17.91
CA ASP A 161 19.88 0.97 17.97
C ASP A 161 20.21 2.17 17.07
N ARG A 162 21.49 2.55 16.94
CA ARG A 162 21.93 3.51 15.91
C ARG A 162 21.69 2.98 14.50
N GLY A 163 21.91 1.69 14.25
CA GLY A 163 21.60 1.06 12.97
C GLY A 163 20.10 1.07 12.66
N LYS A 164 19.27 0.66 13.63
CA LYS A 164 17.80 0.69 13.53
C LYS A 164 17.28 2.10 13.27
N THR A 165 17.75 3.09 14.03
CA THR A 165 17.33 4.49 13.84
C THR A 165 17.71 5.02 12.46
N ARG A 166 18.91 4.71 11.94
CA ARG A 166 19.29 5.04 10.55
C ARG A 166 18.37 4.40 9.52
N ALA A 167 18.09 3.09 9.65
CA ALA A 167 17.18 2.39 8.75
C ALA A 167 15.75 2.98 8.80
N ILE A 168 15.26 3.33 9.99
CA ILE A 168 13.96 4.00 10.16
C ILE A 168 13.96 5.36 9.48
N THR A 169 15.00 6.18 9.64
CA THR A 169 15.09 7.49 8.97
C THR A 169 15.16 7.34 7.45
N GLU A 170 15.92 6.37 6.95
CA GLU A 170 15.99 6.09 5.51
C GLU A 170 14.62 5.69 4.98
N LEU A 171 13.93 4.73 5.62
CA LEU A 171 12.58 4.32 5.21
C LEU A 171 11.57 5.46 5.30
N ALA A 172 11.66 6.32 6.33
CA ALA A 172 10.82 7.51 6.45
C ALA A 172 11.06 8.50 5.30
N ASP A 173 12.31 8.76 4.94
CA ASP A 173 12.67 9.61 3.81
C ASP A 173 12.17 9.04 2.48
N HIS A 174 12.29 7.73 2.27
CA HIS A 174 11.74 7.07 1.06
C HIS A 174 10.22 7.20 1.00
N ASN A 175 9.53 6.96 2.12
CA ASN A 175 8.07 7.13 2.20
C ASN A 175 7.64 8.58 1.95
N GLN A 176 8.36 9.56 2.49
CA GLN A 176 8.10 10.97 2.24
C GLN A 176 8.29 11.31 0.75
N ARG A 177 9.37 10.85 0.12
CA ARG A 177 9.60 11.06 -1.32
C ARG A 177 8.49 10.44 -2.18
N LEU A 178 8.05 9.22 -1.86
CA LEU A 178 6.94 8.58 -2.56
C LEU A 178 5.63 9.36 -2.35
N MET A 179 5.37 9.83 -1.14
CA MET A 179 4.21 10.68 -0.84
C MET A 179 4.24 11.98 -1.65
N GLU A 180 5.40 12.64 -1.76
CA GLU A 180 5.57 13.83 -2.60
C GLU A 180 5.40 13.52 -4.09
N GLN A 181 5.83 12.35 -4.57
CA GLN A 181 5.59 11.93 -5.96
C GLN A 181 4.10 11.71 -6.23
N LEU A 182 3.40 11.05 -5.30
CA LEU A 182 1.95 10.84 -5.39
C LEU A 182 1.19 12.17 -5.32
N SER A 183 1.60 13.10 -4.46
CA SER A 183 0.96 14.42 -4.37
C SER A 183 1.17 15.23 -5.65
N ARG A 184 2.38 15.22 -6.23
CA ARG A 184 2.65 15.85 -7.54
C ARG A 184 1.83 15.21 -8.66
N ALA A 185 1.71 13.88 -8.68
CA ALA A 185 0.88 13.18 -9.67
C ALA A 185 -0.60 13.55 -9.52
N ALA A 186 -1.12 13.61 -8.28
CA ALA A 186 -2.49 14.03 -8.00
C ALA A 186 -2.74 15.50 -8.38
N GLU A 187 -1.76 16.39 -8.20
CA GLU A 187 -1.85 17.78 -8.66
C GLU A 187 -1.92 17.87 -10.18
N VAL A 188 -1.10 17.10 -10.90
CA VAL A 188 -1.13 17.03 -12.37
C VAL A 188 -2.45 16.43 -12.85
N GLU A 189 -2.96 15.37 -12.22
CA GLU A 189 -4.28 14.80 -12.54
C GLU A 189 -5.40 15.82 -12.31
N ARG A 190 -5.34 16.60 -11.22
CA ARG A 190 -6.29 17.68 -10.97
C ARG A 190 -6.21 18.76 -12.06
N GLN A 191 -5.01 19.14 -12.49
CA GLN A 191 -4.80 20.10 -13.59
C GLN A 191 -5.38 19.56 -14.91
N LEU A 192 -5.05 18.33 -15.29
CA LEU A 192 -5.59 17.68 -16.49
C LEU A 192 -7.10 17.56 -16.42
N SER A 193 -7.66 17.21 -15.26
CA SER A 193 -9.10 17.16 -15.03
C SER A 193 -9.74 18.53 -15.26
N THR A 194 -9.15 19.61 -14.75
CA THR A 194 -9.65 20.98 -15.02
C THR A 194 -9.57 21.35 -16.50
N GLN A 195 -8.50 20.95 -17.21
CA GLN A 195 -8.37 21.17 -18.65
C GLN A 195 -9.42 20.38 -19.45
N VAL A 196 -9.70 19.14 -19.06
CA VAL A 196 -10.76 18.33 -19.68
C VAL A 196 -12.13 18.98 -19.45
N HIS A 197 -12.42 19.48 -18.24
CA HIS A 197 -13.67 20.19 -17.98
C HIS A 197 -13.78 21.47 -18.81
N SER A 198 -12.72 22.29 -18.93
CA SER A 198 -12.76 23.48 -19.77
C SER A 198 -12.97 23.14 -21.25
N LEU A 199 -12.31 22.09 -21.76
CA LEU A 199 -12.52 21.64 -23.15
C LEU A 199 -13.92 21.07 -23.37
N GLN A 200 -14.49 20.39 -22.38
CA GLN A 200 -15.87 19.92 -22.43
C GLN A 200 -16.84 21.10 -22.46
N ASP A 201 -16.60 22.14 -21.67
CA ASP A 201 -17.43 23.35 -21.67
C ASP A 201 -17.29 24.11 -23.01
N ASP A 202 -16.09 24.24 -23.56
CA ASP A 202 -15.87 24.80 -24.91
C ASP A 202 -16.63 24.01 -25.99
N PHE A 203 -16.65 22.67 -25.88
CA PHE A 203 -17.39 21.82 -26.81
C PHE A 203 -18.90 21.97 -26.61
N ARG A 204 -19.37 22.07 -25.37
CA ARG A 204 -20.78 22.35 -25.05
C ARG A 204 -21.20 23.69 -25.63
N GLU A 205 -20.40 24.75 -25.48
CA GLU A 205 -20.68 26.06 -26.07
C GLU A 205 -20.69 26.02 -27.60
N LYS A 206 -19.75 25.31 -28.22
CA LYS A 206 -19.76 25.07 -29.68
C LYS A 206 -21.00 24.30 -30.11
N SER A 207 -21.40 23.27 -29.37
CA SER A 207 -22.62 22.50 -29.66
C SER A 207 -23.89 23.34 -29.49
N VAL A 208 -23.94 24.19 -28.45
CA VAL A 208 -25.06 25.11 -28.24
C VAL A 208 -25.11 26.16 -29.36
N SER A 209 -23.97 26.74 -29.75
CA SER A 209 -23.93 27.73 -30.85
C SER A 209 -24.27 27.08 -32.20
N THR A 210 -23.80 25.87 -32.51
CA THR A 210 -24.22 25.16 -33.73
C THR A 210 -25.70 24.82 -33.71
N ASN A 211 -26.27 24.40 -32.57
CA ASN A 211 -27.72 24.21 -32.42
C ASN A 211 -28.50 25.53 -32.61
N GLN A 212 -27.99 26.66 -32.10
CA GLN A 212 -28.57 27.98 -32.35
C GLN A 212 -28.50 28.37 -33.84
N HIS A 213 -27.40 28.07 -34.53
CA HIS A 213 -27.31 28.29 -35.98
C HIS A 213 -28.24 27.38 -36.76
N MET A 214 -28.37 26.11 -36.35
CA MET A 214 -29.28 25.15 -36.95
C MET A 214 -30.73 25.63 -36.84
N THR A 215 -31.18 26.01 -35.65
CA THR A 215 -32.54 26.53 -35.42
C THR A 215 -32.80 27.83 -36.21
N ARG A 216 -31.82 28.74 -36.32
CA ARG A 216 -31.92 29.93 -37.20
C ARG A 216 -32.01 29.55 -38.69
N LEU A 217 -31.32 28.50 -39.10
CA LEU A 217 -31.35 28.02 -40.47
C LEU A 217 -32.68 27.34 -40.79
N GLU A 218 -33.24 26.56 -39.86
CA GLU A 218 -34.58 25.99 -39.93
C GLU A 218 -35.66 27.07 -40.03
N SER A 219 -35.54 28.16 -39.25
CA SER A 219 -36.50 29.27 -39.31
C SER A 219 -36.43 30.02 -40.66
N LEU A 220 -35.22 30.32 -41.16
CA LEU A 220 -35.05 30.91 -42.49
C LEU A 220 -35.53 29.98 -43.61
N GLN A 221 -35.29 28.68 -43.50
CA GLN A 221 -35.82 27.70 -44.46
C GLN A 221 -37.35 27.69 -44.45
N ALA A 222 -37.98 27.77 -43.27
CA ALA A 222 -39.44 27.89 -43.17
C ALA A 222 -39.96 29.19 -43.81
N GLU A 223 -39.27 30.32 -43.60
CA GLU A 223 -39.59 31.60 -44.23
C GLU A 223 -39.47 31.54 -45.77
N ILE A 224 -38.39 30.96 -46.29
CA ILE A 224 -38.20 30.76 -47.73
C ILE A 224 -39.29 29.86 -48.30
N LYS A 225 -39.67 28.78 -47.60
CA LYS A 225 -40.78 27.90 -48.03
C LYS A 225 -42.09 28.69 -48.13
N MET A 226 -42.45 29.45 -47.09
CA MET A 226 -43.64 30.31 -47.06
C MET A 226 -43.63 31.34 -48.19
N LEU A 227 -42.50 32.01 -48.44
CA LEU A 227 -42.35 32.96 -49.54
C LEU A 227 -42.45 32.27 -50.91
N SER A 228 -41.91 31.06 -51.06
CA SER A 228 -42.00 30.28 -52.29
C SER A 228 -43.43 29.81 -52.57
N GLU A 229 -44.19 29.45 -51.54
CA GLU A 229 -45.61 29.11 -51.63
C GLU A 229 -46.43 30.34 -52.00
N ARG A 230 -46.15 31.49 -51.40
CA ARG A 230 -46.78 32.76 -51.75
C ARG A 230 -46.47 33.17 -53.19
N LYS A 231 -45.23 32.99 -53.65
CA LYS A 231 -44.84 33.20 -55.05
C LYS A 231 -45.63 32.29 -55.98
N ARG A 232 -45.69 30.98 -55.72
CA ARG A 232 -46.48 30.03 -56.52
C ARG A 232 -47.96 30.40 -56.57
N GLU A 233 -48.53 30.86 -55.45
CA GLU A 233 -49.90 31.33 -55.41
C GLU A 233 -50.12 32.58 -56.28
N LEU A 234 -49.19 33.53 -56.26
CA LEU A 234 -49.24 34.69 -57.16
C LEU A 234 -49.07 34.29 -58.63
N GLU A 235 -48.16 33.36 -58.94
CA GLU A 235 -47.99 32.81 -60.29
C GLU A 235 -49.27 32.12 -60.79
N ARG A 236 -49.97 31.35 -59.93
CA ARG A 236 -51.28 30.77 -60.25
C ARG A 236 -52.34 31.84 -60.53
N ARG A 237 -52.36 32.93 -59.75
CA ARG A 237 -53.29 34.05 -60.00
C ARG A 237 -53.00 34.76 -61.31
N VAL A 238 -51.73 34.97 -61.63
CA VAL A 238 -51.32 35.58 -62.91
C VAL A 238 -51.70 34.69 -64.08
N THR A 239 -51.43 33.39 -64.01
CA THR A 239 -51.81 32.44 -65.08
C THR A 239 -53.32 32.37 -65.28
N ALA A 240 -54.11 32.29 -64.21
CA ALA A 240 -55.58 32.36 -64.30
C ALA A 240 -56.06 33.68 -64.95
N ALA A 241 -55.47 34.82 -64.58
CA ALA A 241 -55.80 36.11 -65.21
C ALA A 241 -55.38 36.18 -66.69
N LEU A 242 -54.29 35.50 -67.08
CA LEU A 242 -53.89 35.38 -68.48
C LEU A 242 -54.88 34.50 -69.27
N GLU A 243 -55.31 33.37 -68.71
CA GLU A 243 -56.34 32.50 -69.31
C GLU A 243 -57.68 33.24 -69.48
N GLU A 244 -58.10 34.01 -68.48
CA GLU A 244 -59.28 34.88 -68.58
C GLU A 244 -59.11 35.94 -69.67
N ASN A 245 -57.93 36.58 -69.78
CA ASN A 245 -57.64 37.54 -70.84
C ASN A 245 -57.66 36.88 -72.24
N GLU A 246 -57.12 35.66 -72.39
CA GLU A 246 -57.21 34.89 -73.63
C GLU A 246 -58.66 34.54 -73.98
N GLN A 247 -59.48 34.15 -72.99
CA GLN A 247 -60.90 33.92 -73.19
C GLN A 247 -61.64 35.20 -73.64
N LEU A 248 -61.35 36.34 -73.01
CA LEU A 248 -61.88 37.64 -73.40
C LEU A 248 -61.41 38.03 -74.80
N GLN A 249 -60.14 37.80 -75.14
CA GLN A 249 -59.60 38.06 -76.46
C GLN A 249 -60.29 37.22 -77.54
N ASN A 250 -60.47 35.92 -77.30
CA ASN A 250 -61.24 35.02 -78.17
C ASN A 250 -62.70 35.47 -78.32
N ALA A 251 -63.33 35.94 -77.25
CA ALA A 251 -64.69 36.49 -77.31
C ALA A 251 -64.73 37.78 -78.15
N VAL A 252 -63.75 38.66 -77.99
CA VAL A 252 -63.59 39.88 -78.80
C VAL A 252 -63.37 39.54 -80.27
N ASP A 253 -62.51 38.57 -80.59
CA ASP A 253 -62.27 38.12 -81.96
C ASP A 253 -63.52 37.49 -82.58
N GLY A 254 -64.25 36.67 -81.83
CA GLY A 254 -65.56 36.17 -82.25
C GLY A 254 -66.60 37.29 -82.47
N LEU A 255 -66.58 38.36 -81.67
CA LEU A 255 -67.41 39.54 -81.90
C LEU A 255 -66.96 40.31 -83.15
N ARG A 256 -65.64 40.46 -83.39
CA ARG A 256 -65.08 41.08 -84.61
C ARG A 256 -65.51 40.32 -85.87
N GLU A 257 -65.44 38.99 -85.86
CA GLU A 257 -65.91 38.15 -86.97
C GLU A 257 -67.41 38.32 -87.24
N ARG A 258 -68.23 38.37 -86.19
CA ARG A 258 -69.67 38.65 -86.33
C ARG A 258 -69.93 40.03 -86.91
N THR A 259 -69.20 41.05 -86.47
CA THR A 259 -69.28 42.41 -87.04
C THR A 259 -68.92 42.39 -88.52
N LEU A 260 -67.81 41.75 -88.91
CA LEU A 260 -67.42 41.62 -90.33
C LEU A 260 -68.47 40.87 -91.16
N ALA A 261 -69.09 39.83 -90.61
CA ALA A 261 -70.16 39.10 -91.29
C ALA A 261 -71.42 39.96 -91.47
N LEU A 262 -71.78 40.76 -90.46
CA LEU A 262 -72.89 41.71 -90.53
C LEU A 262 -72.59 42.82 -91.53
N GLU A 263 -71.38 43.37 -91.55
CA GLU A 263 -70.93 44.37 -92.53
C GLU A 263 -71.03 43.83 -93.97
N LYS A 264 -70.55 42.60 -94.22
CA LYS A 264 -70.70 41.92 -95.52
C LYS A 264 -72.16 41.77 -95.92
N ARG A 265 -73.02 41.34 -94.99
CA ARG A 265 -74.47 41.19 -95.24
C ARG A 265 -75.13 42.54 -95.52
N CYS A 266 -74.74 43.60 -94.84
CA CYS A 266 -75.19 44.97 -95.14
C CYS A 266 -74.75 45.36 -96.55
N HIS A 267 -73.49 45.14 -96.91
CA HIS A 267 -72.98 45.42 -98.26
C HIS A 267 -73.70 44.62 -99.35
N GLU A 268 -73.95 43.32 -99.12
CA GLU A 268 -74.75 42.48 -100.02
C GLU A 268 -76.18 43.03 -100.18
N LYS A 269 -76.80 43.50 -99.09
CA LYS A 269 -78.12 44.13 -99.11
C LYS A 269 -78.10 45.46 -99.85
N ASP A 270 -77.06 46.27 -99.68
CA ASP A 270 -76.88 47.53 -100.41
C ASP A 270 -76.71 47.27 -101.92
N VAL A 271 -75.92 46.27 -102.30
CA VAL A 271 -75.78 45.84 -103.71
C VAL A 271 -77.11 45.30 -104.26
N GLN A 272 -77.85 44.50 -103.50
CA GLN A 272 -79.20 44.05 -103.90
C GLN A 272 -80.16 45.23 -104.10
N LEU A 273 -80.12 46.22 -103.21
CA LEU A 273 -80.92 47.43 -103.36
C LEU A 273 -80.51 48.19 -104.63
N GLN A 274 -79.21 48.38 -104.89
CA GLN A 274 -78.73 49.00 -106.12
C GLN A 274 -79.16 48.25 -107.38
N GLN A 275 -79.08 46.91 -107.38
CA GLN A 275 -79.56 46.07 -108.49
C GLN A 275 -81.06 46.26 -108.71
N SER A 276 -81.87 46.18 -107.66
CA SER A 276 -83.32 46.41 -107.76
C SER A 276 -83.65 47.84 -108.24
N GLN A 277 -82.82 48.83 -107.87
CA GLN A 277 -82.96 50.20 -108.37
C GLN A 277 -82.66 50.31 -109.86
N LEU A 278 -81.61 49.64 -110.35
CA LEU A 278 -81.28 49.58 -111.78
C LEU A 278 -82.37 48.85 -112.58
N GLU A 279 -82.82 47.68 -112.12
CA GLU A 279 -83.95 46.96 -112.71
C GLU A 279 -85.21 47.81 -112.74
N LEU A 280 -85.53 48.55 -111.67
CA LEU A 280 -86.63 49.50 -111.65
C LEU A 280 -86.44 50.64 -112.66
N GLN A 281 -85.22 51.13 -112.86
CA GLN A 281 -84.95 52.15 -113.88
C GLN A 281 -85.13 51.57 -115.29
N GLU A 282 -84.64 50.38 -115.57
CA GLU A 282 -84.83 49.68 -116.86
C GLU A 282 -86.31 49.41 -117.12
N VAL A 283 -87.06 48.95 -116.12
CA VAL A 283 -88.51 48.76 -116.21
C VAL A 283 -89.21 50.10 -116.43
N ARG A 284 -88.80 51.17 -115.75
CA ARG A 284 -89.35 52.52 -116.00
C ARG A 284 -89.05 53.02 -117.41
N VAL A 285 -87.85 52.80 -117.93
CA VAL A 285 -87.45 53.19 -119.29
C VAL A 285 -88.20 52.36 -120.32
N SER A 286 -88.30 51.04 -120.15
CA SER A 286 -89.08 50.17 -121.04
C SER A 286 -90.58 50.48 -120.97
N HIS A 287 -91.12 50.81 -119.79
CA HIS A 287 -92.49 51.31 -119.65
C HIS A 287 -92.70 52.64 -120.39
N ARG A 288 -91.73 53.58 -120.34
CA ARG A 288 -91.78 54.81 -121.16
C ARG A 288 -91.71 54.50 -122.66
N GLN A 289 -90.84 53.59 -123.08
CA GLN A 289 -90.71 53.18 -124.48
C GLN A 289 -91.97 52.47 -125.00
N LEU A 290 -92.58 51.60 -124.20
CA LEU A 290 -93.86 50.95 -124.51
C LEU A 290 -95.01 51.94 -124.50
N SER A 291 -95.01 52.91 -123.59
CA SER A 291 -96.01 54.00 -123.60
C SER A 291 -95.88 54.86 -124.85
N ALA A 292 -94.65 55.20 -125.27
CA ALA A 292 -94.41 55.89 -126.55
C ALA A 292 -94.85 55.03 -127.76
N ARG A 293 -94.59 53.72 -127.76
CA ARG A 293 -95.11 52.81 -128.81
C ARG A 293 -96.64 52.67 -128.77
N PHE A 294 -97.26 52.75 -127.61
CA PHE A 294 -98.71 52.75 -127.48
C PHE A 294 -99.30 54.06 -128.01
N GLU A 295 -98.62 55.19 -127.80
CA GLU A 295 -98.94 56.48 -128.43
C GLU A 295 -98.77 56.40 -129.96
N GLU A 296 -97.67 55.85 -130.48
CA GLU A 296 -97.45 55.61 -131.92
C GLU A 296 -98.55 54.70 -132.52
N LEU A 297 -98.89 53.58 -131.87
CA LEU A 297 -99.98 52.69 -132.33
C LEU A 297 -101.37 53.33 -132.19
N SER A 298 -101.56 54.22 -131.23
CA SER A 298 -102.77 55.04 -131.09
C SER A 298 -102.86 56.09 -132.20
N GLU A 299 -101.74 56.68 -132.60
CA GLU A 299 -101.63 57.62 -133.72
C GLU A 299 -101.82 56.91 -135.07
N GLU A 300 -101.27 55.69 -135.24
CA GLU A 300 -101.49 54.83 -136.41
C GLU A 300 -102.95 54.34 -136.52
N ARG A 301 -103.65 54.17 -135.39
CA ARG A 301 -105.08 53.82 -135.34
C ARG A 301 -106.01 54.97 -135.76
N ASN A 302 -105.57 56.23 -135.76
CA ASN A 302 -106.41 57.40 -136.02
C ASN A 302 -106.55 57.82 -137.51
N LEU A 303 -105.82 57.20 -138.45
CA LEU A 303 -105.71 57.71 -139.84
C LEU A 303 -106.27 56.82 -140.97
N GLN A 304 -106.96 55.70 -140.72
CA GLN A 304 -107.60 54.94 -141.82
C GLN A 304 -108.96 54.30 -141.46
N VAL A 305 -110.02 54.81 -142.10
CA VAL A 305 -111.41 54.34 -142.06
C VAL A 305 -111.93 54.15 -143.51
N TYR A 306 -112.83 53.16 -143.68
CA TYR A 306 -113.51 52.63 -144.89
C TYR A 306 -112.71 51.51 -145.61
N SER A 307 -113.19 50.27 -145.76
CA SER A 307 -114.54 49.67 -145.71
C SER A 307 -114.39 48.14 -145.45
N PRO A 308 -115.44 47.31 -145.33
CA PRO A 308 -115.69 46.44 -144.18
C PRO A 308 -115.41 44.95 -144.50
N THR A 309 -115.78 44.06 -143.58
CA THR A 309 -115.67 42.57 -143.59
C THR A 309 -114.31 41.97 -143.22
N SER A 310 -114.15 41.68 -141.91
CA SER A 310 -113.67 40.40 -141.36
C SER A 310 -113.69 40.47 -139.82
N PRO A 311 -114.49 39.66 -139.09
CA PRO A 311 -114.27 39.48 -137.66
C PRO A 311 -113.62 38.11 -137.41
N SER A 312 -112.37 38.14 -136.97
CA SER A 312 -111.70 37.03 -136.29
C SER A 312 -111.55 37.43 -134.82
N LEU A 313 -112.53 37.06 -134.01
CA LEU A 313 -112.53 37.20 -132.55
C LEU A 313 -111.56 36.17 -131.93
N LEU A 314 -110.28 36.53 -131.83
CA LEU A 314 -109.34 35.97 -130.86
C LEU A 314 -109.18 36.96 -129.70
N CYS A 315 -110.31 37.26 -129.07
CA CYS A 315 -110.43 37.86 -127.75
C CYS A 315 -111.82 37.47 -127.20
N GLU A 316 -111.89 37.21 -125.90
CA GLU A 316 -113.08 36.87 -125.09
C GLU A 316 -113.56 35.41 -125.12
N ILE A 317 -113.04 34.63 -124.15
CA ILE A 317 -113.75 34.23 -122.91
C ILE A 317 -112.61 34.12 -121.89
N GLU A 318 -112.19 35.16 -121.17
CA GLU A 318 -112.91 35.90 -120.14
C GLU A 318 -113.70 35.01 -119.19
N GLN A 319 -113.34 35.11 -117.91
CA GLN A 319 -114.09 34.66 -116.75
C GLN A 319 -113.84 33.20 -116.34
N SER A 320 -113.03 32.97 -115.29
CA SER A 320 -113.32 33.26 -113.88
C SER A 320 -114.14 32.13 -113.25
N MET A 321 -113.61 31.63 -112.13
CA MET A 321 -114.28 30.83 -111.11
C MET A 321 -114.51 29.36 -111.54
N GLU A 322 -114.25 28.34 -110.72
CA GLU A 322 -114.27 28.34 -109.27
C GLU A 322 -113.54 27.10 -108.71
N GLN A 323 -113.02 27.29 -107.51
CA GLN A 323 -112.41 26.30 -106.63
C GLN A 323 -113.40 25.19 -106.22
N ARG A 324 -112.87 23.96 -106.12
CA ARG A 324 -113.13 22.86 -105.14
C ARG A 324 -112.65 21.57 -105.82
N SER A 325 -111.93 20.60 -105.26
CA SER A 325 -111.67 20.21 -103.88
C SER A 325 -110.73 18.98 -103.90
N TRP A 326 -109.68 19.01 -103.08
CA TRP A 326 -109.06 17.91 -102.32
C TRP A 326 -108.31 16.74 -103.01
N SER A 327 -106.97 16.85 -102.94
CA SER A 327 -105.94 15.90 -102.46
C SER A 327 -106.14 14.37 -102.47
N ARG A 328 -105.17 13.64 -103.06
CA ARG A 328 -104.41 12.58 -102.34
C ARG A 328 -103.13 12.08 -103.05
N ARG A 329 -101.99 12.66 -102.63
CA ARG A 329 -100.72 12.04 -102.17
C ARG A 329 -100.18 10.76 -102.86
N ARG A 330 -99.21 10.93 -103.79
CA ARG A 330 -97.98 10.12 -104.04
C ARG A 330 -96.94 11.09 -104.68
N ARG A 331 -95.75 11.35 -104.12
CA ARG A 331 -94.47 10.60 -103.94
C ARG A 331 -93.64 10.47 -105.25
N SER A 332 -92.38 10.96 -105.17
CA SER A 332 -91.21 10.90 -106.11
C SER A 332 -91.37 11.65 -107.45
N THR A 333 -90.37 12.35 -108.02
CA THR A 333 -89.02 11.90 -108.45
C THR A 333 -88.14 13.14 -108.72
N THR A 334 -86.95 13.28 -108.12
CA THR A 334 -85.59 13.03 -108.68
C THR A 334 -85.07 14.01 -109.75
N GLN A 335 -83.94 14.63 -109.42
CA GLN A 335 -82.83 15.19 -110.23
C GLN A 335 -82.46 16.56 -109.66
N GLY A 336 -81.22 16.87 -109.32
CA GLY A 336 -79.97 16.14 -109.41
C GLY A 336 -78.86 17.07 -108.92
N LYS A 337 -77.72 16.49 -108.56
CA LYS A 337 -76.38 17.03 -108.81
C LYS A 337 -75.35 15.99 -108.42
N LEU A 338 -74.86 15.31 -109.46
CA LEU A 338 -73.60 14.59 -109.51
C LEU A 338 -72.48 15.61 -109.77
N ALA A 339 -71.32 15.41 -109.14
CA ALA A 339 -70.09 15.00 -109.83
C ALA A 339 -68.81 15.39 -109.04
N GLY A 340 -67.96 14.38 -108.79
CA GLY A 340 -66.57 14.45 -109.25
C GLY A 340 -65.45 14.64 -108.21
N PRO A 341 -64.24 14.08 -108.45
CA PRO A 341 -63.35 13.53 -107.41
C PRO A 341 -61.89 14.03 -107.47
N LEU A 342 -61.01 13.50 -106.60
CA LEU A 342 -59.63 12.96 -106.83
C LEU A 342 -59.01 12.64 -105.45
N ALA A 343 -58.81 11.35 -105.11
CA ALA A 343 -57.57 10.55 -105.29
C ALA A 343 -56.47 10.91 -104.24
N SER A 344 -55.75 10.00 -103.59
CA SER A 344 -55.43 8.60 -103.91
C SER A 344 -54.73 7.90 -102.73
N CYS A 345 -54.91 6.56 -102.63
CA CYS A 345 -53.94 5.51 -102.22
C CYS A 345 -53.49 5.40 -100.74
N ARG A 346 -53.28 4.22 -100.13
CA ARG A 346 -53.17 2.81 -100.61
C ARG A 346 -53.19 1.79 -99.42
N LEU A 347 -53.88 0.64 -99.63
CA LEU A 347 -53.63 -0.78 -99.23
C LEU A 347 -53.61 -1.17 -97.72
N LEU A 348 -54.38 -2.14 -97.14
CA LEU A 348 -54.95 -3.49 -97.50
C LEU A 348 -53.88 -4.53 -97.89
N LEU A 349 -53.84 -5.82 -97.52
CA LEU A 349 -54.69 -6.88 -96.92
C LEU A 349 -53.71 -8.09 -96.69
N GLY A 350 -53.91 -9.06 -95.80
CA GLY A 350 -54.93 -10.11 -95.83
C GLY A 350 -54.29 -11.51 -95.81
N LEU A 351 -54.88 -12.44 -95.08
CA LEU A 351 -54.46 -13.82 -94.82
C LEU A 351 -55.12 -14.85 -95.76
N SER A 352 -54.51 -16.04 -95.79
CA SER A 352 -55.05 -17.42 -95.90
C SER A 352 -55.46 -18.05 -97.26
N LEU A 353 -54.68 -19.09 -97.64
CA LEU A 353 -54.99 -20.51 -98.02
C LEU A 353 -56.10 -20.85 -99.06
N PRO A 354 -55.97 -21.94 -99.89
CA PRO A 354 -56.12 -23.34 -99.39
C PRO A 354 -55.44 -24.52 -100.19
N LEU A 355 -55.64 -25.75 -99.66
CA LEU A 355 -55.84 -27.09 -100.31
C LEU A 355 -54.79 -28.22 -100.29
N THR A 356 -55.31 -29.37 -99.81
CA THR A 356 -55.15 -30.79 -100.21
C THR A 356 -53.97 -31.65 -99.73
N ASP A 357 -54.36 -32.80 -99.17
CA ASP A 357 -53.53 -33.96 -98.81
C ASP A 357 -54.30 -35.24 -99.20
N THR A 358 -53.61 -36.23 -99.79
CA THR A 358 -53.85 -37.70 -99.72
C THR A 358 -53.20 -38.41 -100.92
N PHE A 359 -52.24 -39.30 -100.70
CA PHE A 359 -51.99 -40.45 -101.60
C PHE A 359 -51.18 -41.56 -100.89
N LEU A 360 -51.52 -42.80 -101.27
CA LEU A 360 -51.17 -44.08 -100.66
C LEU A 360 -49.74 -44.58 -100.93
N LEU A 361 -49.26 -45.37 -99.97
CA LEU A 361 -47.98 -46.09 -99.93
C LEU A 361 -47.88 -47.23 -100.96
N SER A 362 -46.70 -47.37 -101.59
CA SER A 362 -45.83 -48.56 -101.49
C SER A 362 -44.71 -48.55 -102.54
N ARG A 363 -43.59 -49.21 -102.20
CA ARG A 363 -42.38 -49.54 -103.01
C ARG A 363 -41.41 -48.40 -103.35
N ARG A 364 -40.29 -48.34 -102.60
CA ARG A 364 -38.88 -48.02 -103.00
C ARG A 364 -38.10 -47.53 -101.77
N LEU A 365 -37.32 -48.38 -101.12
CA LEU A 365 -36.49 -48.04 -99.96
C LEU A 365 -35.09 -48.64 -100.13
N LEU A 366 -34.22 -47.87 -100.79
CA LEU A 366 -32.75 -48.00 -100.73
C LEU A 366 -32.01 -46.67 -100.99
N PRO A 367 -32.62 -45.61 -101.60
CA PRO A 367 -31.98 -44.28 -101.66
C PRO A 367 -32.26 -43.38 -100.44
N ARG A 368 -33.17 -43.75 -99.54
CA ARG A 368 -33.58 -42.93 -98.37
C ARG A 368 -32.60 -43.04 -97.20
N GLN A 369 -32.05 -44.22 -96.93
CA GLN A 369 -31.11 -44.44 -95.82
C GLN A 369 -29.84 -43.60 -95.97
N LEU A 370 -29.26 -43.59 -97.18
CA LEU A 370 -28.05 -42.82 -97.50
C LEU A 370 -28.28 -41.30 -97.43
N ARG A 371 -29.48 -40.82 -97.80
CA ARG A 371 -29.82 -39.38 -97.68
C ARG A 371 -30.08 -38.95 -96.24
N LEU A 372 -30.65 -39.81 -95.41
CA LEU A 372 -30.79 -39.57 -93.97
C LEU A 372 -29.40 -39.51 -93.30
N GLN A 373 -28.49 -40.41 -93.66
CA GLN A 373 -27.11 -40.42 -93.14
C GLN A 373 -26.29 -39.22 -93.62
N LEU A 374 -26.50 -38.75 -94.86
CA LEU A 374 -25.86 -37.53 -95.35
C LEU A 374 -26.37 -36.27 -94.64
N TRP A 375 -27.65 -36.25 -94.25
CA TRP A 375 -28.25 -35.18 -93.46
C TRP A 375 -27.77 -35.23 -92.00
N GLU A 376 -27.68 -36.43 -91.39
CA GLU A 376 -27.14 -36.60 -90.03
C GLU A 376 -25.68 -36.14 -89.93
N THR A 377 -24.85 -36.48 -90.92
CA THR A 377 -23.45 -36.04 -90.98
C THR A 377 -23.33 -34.53 -91.21
N TYR A 378 -24.19 -33.94 -92.06
CA TYR A 378 -24.28 -32.49 -92.23
C TYR A 378 -24.65 -31.77 -90.92
N CYS A 379 -25.66 -32.26 -90.20
CA CYS A 379 -26.07 -31.71 -88.90
C CYS A 379 -25.00 -31.88 -87.83
N GLN A 380 -24.28 -33.00 -87.82
CA GLN A 380 -23.13 -33.22 -86.92
C GLN A 380 -21.99 -32.24 -87.21
N VAL A 381 -21.61 -32.04 -88.48
CA VAL A 381 -20.57 -31.05 -88.86
C VAL A 381 -20.99 -29.63 -88.47
N ARG A 382 -22.27 -29.27 -88.66
CA ARG A 382 -22.80 -27.96 -88.25
C ARG A 382 -22.85 -27.80 -86.72
N SER A 383 -23.16 -28.86 -85.98
CA SER A 383 -23.09 -28.89 -84.51
C SER A 383 -21.65 -28.67 -84.03
N ILE A 384 -20.67 -29.33 -84.65
CA ILE A 384 -19.26 -29.15 -84.32
C ILE A 384 -18.79 -27.73 -84.67
N CYS A 385 -19.17 -27.18 -85.81
CA CYS A 385 -18.90 -25.76 -86.15
C CYS A 385 -19.55 -24.78 -85.16
N SER A 386 -20.70 -25.13 -84.58
CA SER A 386 -21.39 -24.31 -83.57
C SER A 386 -20.75 -24.45 -82.19
N GLN A 387 -20.28 -25.64 -81.82
CA GLN A 387 -19.48 -25.87 -80.61
C GLN A 387 -18.11 -25.20 -80.70
N LEU A 388 -17.45 -25.20 -81.86
CA LEU A 388 -16.21 -24.46 -82.07
C LEU A 388 -16.42 -22.94 -82.02
N ARG A 389 -17.55 -22.43 -82.53
CA ARG A 389 -17.95 -21.02 -82.34
C ARG A 389 -18.31 -20.68 -80.88
N GLY A 390 -18.94 -21.62 -80.15
CA GLY A 390 -19.32 -21.45 -78.75
C GLY A 390 -18.14 -21.53 -77.78
N ASN A 391 -17.07 -22.23 -78.15
CA ASN A 391 -15.83 -22.33 -77.37
C ASN A 391 -14.89 -21.12 -77.55
N ASP A 392 -15.11 -20.26 -78.55
CA ASP A 392 -14.45 -18.95 -78.67
C ASP A 392 -15.12 -17.86 -77.80
N ILE A 393 -16.12 -18.23 -76.98
CA ILE A 393 -16.83 -17.34 -76.05
C ILE A 393 -16.71 -17.88 -74.62
N THR A 394 -15.49 -17.87 -74.11
CA THR A 394 -15.14 -17.85 -72.69
C THR A 394 -13.98 -16.84 -72.62
N ASP A 395 -14.12 -15.57 -72.26
CA ASP A 395 -14.77 -14.94 -71.13
C ASP A 395 -15.19 -13.53 -71.54
N SER A 396 -16.49 -13.27 -71.55
CA SER A 396 -17.01 -11.90 -71.40
C SER A 396 -18.25 -12.01 -70.55
N ALA A 397 -18.03 -12.06 -69.24
CA ALA A 397 -19.04 -11.64 -68.30
C ALA A 397 -19.37 -10.19 -68.62
N LEU A 398 -20.56 -9.93 -69.17
CA LEU A 398 -21.57 -9.01 -68.66
C LEU A 398 -22.75 -8.97 -69.64
N SER A 399 -23.93 -9.29 -69.10
CA SER A 399 -25.25 -9.39 -69.74
C SER A 399 -25.64 -8.18 -70.58
N THR A 400 -26.39 -8.39 -71.66
CA THR A 400 -27.82 -7.99 -71.85
C THR A 400 -28.21 -8.09 -73.32
N ASP A 401 -29.46 -8.55 -73.58
CA ASP A 401 -30.37 -8.03 -74.63
C ASP A 401 -29.91 -8.16 -76.10
N SER A 402 -30.62 -8.72 -77.06
CA SER A 402 -31.92 -9.38 -77.17
C SER A 402 -32.00 -9.94 -78.60
N SER A 403 -32.90 -10.91 -78.77
CA SER A 403 -33.86 -11.12 -79.88
C SER A 403 -33.47 -11.00 -81.38
N MET A 404 -34.17 -11.84 -82.16
CA MET A 404 -34.33 -11.87 -83.63
C MET A 404 -33.25 -12.66 -84.39
N ASP A 405 -33.46 -13.96 -84.57
CA ASP A 405 -34.15 -14.59 -85.72
C ASP A 405 -33.15 -14.99 -86.83
N GLU A 406 -32.66 -16.23 -86.72
CA GLU A 406 -32.10 -16.99 -87.84
C GLU A 406 -33.11 -18.09 -88.20
N SER A 407 -34.12 -17.71 -89.00
CA SER A 407 -34.51 -18.41 -90.22
C SER A 407 -34.27 -19.92 -90.18
N SER A 408 -35.17 -20.64 -89.52
CA SER A 408 -35.35 -22.07 -89.74
C SER A 408 -36.14 -22.30 -91.04
N GLU A 409 -35.55 -22.00 -92.19
CA GLU A 409 -36.02 -22.55 -93.45
C GLU A 409 -35.25 -23.83 -93.78
N THR A 410 -36.01 -24.87 -94.14
CA THR A 410 -35.60 -26.19 -94.68
C THR A 410 -35.37 -27.34 -93.68
N SER A 411 -36.44 -27.66 -92.96
CA SER A 411 -36.72 -28.98 -92.39
C SER A 411 -37.06 -30.03 -93.47
N SER A 412 -36.12 -30.44 -94.32
CA SER A 412 -36.33 -31.64 -95.15
C SER A 412 -35.07 -32.14 -95.88
N ALA A 413 -34.82 -33.45 -95.84
CA ALA A 413 -33.74 -34.15 -96.57
C ALA A 413 -33.89 -34.13 -98.11
N LYS A 414 -34.81 -33.32 -98.65
CA LYS A 414 -35.02 -33.14 -100.09
C LYS A 414 -34.29 -31.90 -100.66
N ASP A 415 -33.89 -30.95 -99.82
CA ASP A 415 -33.22 -29.71 -100.24
C ASP A 415 -31.89 -29.51 -99.50
N VAL A 416 -30.93 -30.41 -99.73
CA VAL A 416 -29.51 -30.14 -99.42
C VAL A 416 -28.86 -29.70 -100.73
N PRO A 417 -28.57 -28.39 -100.93
CA PRO A 417 -27.90 -27.93 -102.14
C PRO A 417 -26.56 -28.65 -102.30
N THR A 418 -26.27 -29.17 -103.50
CA THR A 418 -24.96 -29.73 -103.86
C THR A 418 -23.89 -28.68 -103.60
N GLY A 419 -23.11 -28.87 -102.52
CA GLY A 419 -22.07 -27.94 -102.08
C GLY A 419 -22.19 -27.45 -100.64
N SER A 420 -23.35 -27.55 -99.99
CA SER A 420 -23.55 -27.07 -98.60
C SER A 420 -22.70 -27.84 -97.58
N LEU A 421 -22.59 -29.17 -97.70
CA LEU A 421 -21.71 -30.00 -96.86
C LEU A 421 -20.23 -29.68 -97.10
N GLN A 422 -19.87 -29.30 -98.33
CA GLN A 422 -18.52 -28.87 -98.68
C GLN A 422 -18.22 -27.48 -98.12
N SER A 423 -19.19 -26.55 -98.12
CA SER A 423 -19.09 -25.25 -97.45
C SER A 423 -18.98 -25.41 -95.93
N SER A 424 -19.77 -26.30 -95.30
CA SER A 424 -19.68 -26.57 -93.87
C SER A 424 -18.37 -27.26 -93.47
N LEU A 425 -17.82 -28.14 -94.32
CA LEU A 425 -16.49 -28.72 -94.11
C LEU A 425 -15.35 -27.72 -94.35
N LEU A 426 -15.51 -26.79 -95.30
CA LEU A 426 -14.57 -25.68 -95.52
C LEU A 426 -14.62 -24.69 -94.35
N GLU A 427 -15.81 -24.44 -93.80
CA GLU A 427 -15.99 -23.62 -92.61
C GLU A 427 -15.44 -24.31 -91.36
N LEU A 428 -15.66 -25.62 -91.19
CA LEU A 428 -15.02 -26.44 -90.16
C LEU A 428 -13.50 -26.34 -90.29
N ARG A 429 -12.97 -26.56 -91.50
CA ARG A 429 -11.53 -26.44 -91.80
C ARG A 429 -11.01 -25.04 -91.49
N ARG A 430 -11.75 -23.97 -91.84
CA ARG A 430 -11.39 -22.58 -91.49
C ARG A 430 -11.41 -22.33 -89.99
N LEU A 431 -12.39 -22.85 -89.25
CA LEU A 431 -12.46 -22.74 -87.79
C LEU A 431 -11.35 -23.55 -87.11
N THR A 432 -11.04 -24.74 -87.63
CA THR A 432 -9.91 -25.55 -87.11
C THR A 432 -8.58 -24.89 -87.44
N GLN A 433 -8.44 -24.31 -88.64
CA GLN A 433 -7.27 -23.55 -89.07
C GLN A 433 -7.14 -22.24 -88.27
N ASN A 434 -8.23 -21.56 -87.93
CA ASN A 434 -8.21 -20.39 -87.05
C ASN A 434 -7.84 -20.73 -85.60
N LEU A 435 -8.14 -21.94 -85.10
CA LEU A 435 -7.67 -22.41 -83.80
C LEU A 435 -6.18 -22.78 -83.83
N LEU A 436 -5.69 -23.28 -84.97
CA LEU A 436 -4.28 -23.60 -85.20
C LEU A 436 -3.42 -22.34 -85.44
N ASP A 437 -3.91 -21.40 -86.25
CA ASP A 437 -3.24 -20.14 -86.62
C ASP A 437 -3.48 -19.04 -85.55
N GLY A 438 -4.59 -19.11 -84.81
CA GLY A 438 -4.92 -18.22 -83.68
C GLY A 438 -3.98 -18.40 -82.47
N ASN A 439 -3.11 -19.40 -82.51
CA ASN A 439 -2.04 -19.58 -81.54
C ASN A 439 -0.78 -18.73 -81.86
N GLU A 440 -0.75 -18.01 -82.99
CA GLU A 440 0.31 -17.03 -83.32
C GLU A 440 -0.07 -15.56 -83.06
N SER A 441 -1.28 -15.29 -82.57
CA SER A 441 -1.64 -13.96 -82.01
C SER A 441 -1.22 -13.82 -80.54
N THR A 442 -0.07 -14.38 -80.17
CA THR A 442 0.56 -14.27 -78.86
C THR A 442 1.25 -12.90 -78.65
N GLY A 443 0.82 -11.85 -79.35
CA GLY A 443 1.24 -10.47 -79.06
C GLY A 443 0.35 -9.83 -77.98
N SER A 444 -0.97 -9.98 -78.11
CA SER A 444 -1.94 -9.45 -77.13
C SER A 444 -2.18 -10.44 -75.98
N ARG A 445 -2.13 -11.75 -76.24
CA ARG A 445 -2.20 -12.75 -75.16
C ARG A 445 -0.93 -12.81 -74.33
N ARG A 446 0.27 -12.53 -74.89
CA ARG A 446 1.47 -12.39 -74.04
C ARG A 446 1.44 -11.13 -73.21
N SER A 447 0.91 -10.01 -73.69
CA SER A 447 0.74 -8.85 -72.82
C SER A 447 -0.27 -9.12 -71.71
N ASP A 448 -1.38 -9.81 -72.00
CA ASP A 448 -2.38 -10.14 -70.98
C ASP A 448 -1.91 -11.26 -70.04
N GLU A 449 -1.14 -12.24 -70.53
CA GLU A 449 -0.51 -13.31 -69.75
C GLU A 449 0.66 -12.79 -68.92
N GLU A 450 1.52 -11.92 -69.46
CA GLU A 450 2.56 -11.20 -68.70
C GLU A 450 1.93 -10.26 -67.66
N VAL A 451 0.81 -9.59 -67.96
CA VAL A 451 0.07 -8.76 -66.98
C VAL A 451 -0.57 -9.63 -65.90
N LEU A 452 -1.14 -10.80 -66.25
CA LEU A 452 -1.68 -11.75 -65.29
C LEU A 452 -0.56 -12.40 -64.45
N GLU A 453 0.59 -12.73 -65.03
CA GLU A 453 1.78 -13.23 -64.33
C GLU A 453 2.35 -12.17 -63.39
N GLU A 454 2.42 -10.91 -63.82
CA GLU A 454 2.81 -9.77 -63.00
C GLU A 454 1.80 -9.55 -61.85
N GLN A 455 0.51 -9.74 -62.11
CA GLN A 455 -0.54 -9.66 -61.09
C GLN A 455 -0.48 -10.84 -60.12
N VAL A 456 -0.19 -12.06 -60.58
CA VAL A 456 0.05 -13.24 -59.73
C VAL A 456 1.33 -13.08 -58.93
N ARG A 457 2.39 -12.51 -59.51
CA ARG A 457 3.64 -12.17 -58.84
C ARG A 457 3.40 -11.13 -57.74
N LYS A 458 2.63 -10.09 -58.04
CA LYS A 458 2.24 -9.04 -57.09
C LYS A 458 1.35 -9.59 -55.97
N MET A 459 0.33 -10.38 -56.28
CA MET A 459 -0.47 -11.10 -55.28
C MET A 459 0.40 -12.08 -54.47
N GLY A 460 1.41 -12.69 -55.08
CA GLY A 460 2.39 -13.54 -54.42
C GLY A 460 3.31 -12.79 -53.46
N GLU A 461 3.71 -11.57 -53.82
CA GLU A 461 4.47 -10.64 -52.97
C GLU A 461 3.60 -10.10 -51.83
N GLU A 462 2.36 -9.73 -52.09
CA GLU A 462 1.40 -9.33 -51.06
C GLU A 462 1.12 -10.49 -50.09
N LEU A 463 0.92 -11.72 -50.58
CA LEU A 463 0.79 -12.90 -49.73
C LEU A 463 2.07 -13.23 -48.95
N ARG A 464 3.26 -12.95 -49.50
CA ARG A 464 4.53 -13.06 -48.76
C ARG A 464 4.62 -12.00 -47.66
N GLY A 465 4.31 -10.74 -47.97
CA GLY A 465 4.26 -9.66 -46.99
C GLY A 465 3.26 -9.92 -45.86
N VAL A 466 2.07 -10.44 -46.18
CA VAL A 466 1.08 -10.85 -45.16
C VAL A 466 1.61 -12.00 -44.30
N ARG A 467 2.33 -12.98 -44.88
CA ARG A 467 2.96 -14.07 -44.12
C ARG A 467 4.07 -13.57 -43.19
N GLU A 468 4.92 -12.67 -43.67
CA GLU A 468 5.99 -12.07 -42.87
C GLU A 468 5.43 -11.23 -41.72
N LEU A 469 4.39 -10.43 -41.98
CA LEU A 469 3.68 -9.68 -40.94
C LEU A 469 3.01 -10.62 -39.93
N TYR A 470 2.40 -11.71 -40.38
CA TYR A 470 1.82 -12.72 -39.49
C TYR A 470 2.88 -13.41 -38.63
N GLN A 471 4.04 -13.75 -39.21
CA GLN A 471 5.17 -14.32 -38.46
C GLN A 471 5.72 -13.34 -37.44
N HIS A 472 5.90 -12.07 -37.82
CA HIS A 472 6.33 -11.02 -36.91
C HIS A 472 5.34 -10.80 -35.77
N GLU A 473 4.03 -10.77 -36.05
CA GLU A 473 3.01 -10.70 -35.00
C GLU A 473 3.00 -11.96 -34.12
N GLN A 474 3.26 -13.14 -34.69
CA GLN A 474 3.39 -14.39 -33.91
C GLN A 474 4.63 -14.36 -32.99
N GLU A 475 5.75 -13.82 -33.45
CA GLU A 475 6.96 -13.61 -32.63
C GLU A 475 6.73 -12.56 -31.55
N ARG A 476 6.01 -11.47 -31.85
CA ARG A 476 5.61 -10.47 -30.85
C ARG A 476 4.69 -11.05 -29.79
N VAL A 477 3.71 -11.86 -30.18
CA VAL A 477 2.85 -12.59 -29.24
C VAL A 477 3.67 -13.54 -28.38
N ARG A 478 4.65 -14.24 -28.96
CA ARG A 478 5.55 -15.12 -28.20
C ARG A 478 6.41 -14.35 -27.19
N SER A 479 7.00 -13.22 -27.61
CA SER A 479 7.76 -12.33 -26.72
C SER A 479 6.89 -11.78 -25.59
N ALA A 480 5.69 -11.30 -25.90
CA ALA A 480 4.73 -10.82 -24.91
C ALA A 480 4.31 -11.94 -23.94
N GLN A 481 4.16 -13.17 -24.42
CA GLN A 481 3.85 -14.32 -23.57
C GLN A 481 5.01 -14.69 -22.65
N GLU A 482 6.25 -14.61 -23.12
CA GLU A 482 7.45 -14.78 -22.30
C GLU A 482 7.57 -13.67 -21.23
N GLU A 483 7.29 -12.41 -21.58
CA GLU A 483 7.25 -11.28 -20.63
C GLU A 483 6.15 -11.46 -19.57
N VAL A 484 4.95 -11.90 -19.97
CA VAL A 484 3.86 -12.20 -19.04
C VAL A 484 4.26 -13.33 -18.08
N LEU A 485 4.94 -14.37 -18.56
CA LEU A 485 5.44 -15.45 -17.69
C LEU A 485 6.53 -14.96 -16.73
N GLN A 486 7.43 -14.08 -17.18
CA GLN A 486 8.45 -13.47 -16.33
C GLN A 486 7.81 -12.60 -15.23
N LEU A 487 6.86 -11.74 -15.59
CA LEU A 487 6.11 -10.92 -14.64
C LEU A 487 5.28 -11.79 -13.68
N HIS A 488 4.67 -12.87 -14.17
CA HIS A 488 3.94 -13.82 -13.33
C HIS A 488 4.85 -14.47 -12.28
N ASN A 489 6.04 -14.92 -12.69
CA ASN A 489 7.03 -15.47 -11.76
C ASN A 489 7.52 -14.43 -10.75
N GLN A 490 7.71 -13.18 -11.18
CA GLN A 490 8.09 -12.09 -10.27
C GLN A 490 6.99 -11.77 -9.26
N VAL A 491 5.73 -11.73 -9.71
CA VAL A 491 4.56 -11.56 -8.82
C VAL A 491 4.44 -12.75 -7.85
N ALA A 492 4.73 -13.98 -8.30
CA ALA A 492 4.71 -15.15 -7.43
C ALA A 492 5.80 -15.06 -6.34
N LEU A 493 7.02 -14.66 -6.68
CA LEU A 493 8.11 -14.45 -5.71
C LEU A 493 7.77 -13.35 -4.70
N LEU A 494 7.32 -12.19 -5.19
CA LEU A 494 6.89 -11.09 -4.33
C LEU A 494 5.69 -11.49 -3.45
N SER A 495 4.78 -12.33 -3.95
CA SER A 495 3.66 -12.84 -3.15
C SER A 495 4.14 -13.75 -2.01
N VAL A 496 5.15 -14.59 -2.25
CA VAL A 496 5.75 -15.42 -1.19
C VAL A 496 6.48 -14.55 -0.17
N GLU A 497 7.23 -13.54 -0.60
CA GLU A 497 7.89 -12.58 0.30
C GLU A 497 6.87 -11.78 1.14
N VAL A 498 5.77 -11.33 0.54
CA VAL A 498 4.68 -10.65 1.24
C VAL A 498 3.99 -11.60 2.22
N CYS A 499 3.76 -12.86 1.86
CA CYS A 499 3.22 -13.88 2.77
C CYS A 499 4.16 -14.15 3.93
N SER A 500 5.46 -14.35 3.68
CA SER A 500 6.48 -14.54 4.74
C SER A 500 6.55 -13.33 5.66
N SER A 501 6.58 -12.12 5.09
CA SER A 501 6.60 -10.87 5.86
C SER A 501 5.30 -10.66 6.65
N ARG A 502 4.15 -11.12 6.11
CA ARG A 502 2.87 -11.09 6.82
C ARG A 502 2.87 -12.08 7.99
N GLU A 503 3.34 -13.30 7.78
CA GLU A 503 3.48 -14.31 8.83
C GLU A 503 4.45 -13.84 9.93
N GLU A 504 5.57 -13.22 9.58
CA GLU A 504 6.49 -12.61 10.55
C GLU A 504 5.83 -11.45 11.31
N ASN A 505 5.06 -10.60 10.64
CA ASN A 505 4.28 -9.55 11.31
C ASN A 505 3.19 -10.13 12.22
N GLU A 506 2.50 -11.20 11.81
CA GLU A 506 1.53 -11.89 12.66
C GLU A 506 2.23 -12.56 13.84
N ARG A 507 3.41 -13.16 13.66
CA ARG A 507 4.23 -13.67 14.77
C ARG A 507 4.62 -12.54 15.74
N LEU A 508 5.15 -11.42 15.23
CA LEU A 508 5.51 -10.27 16.05
C LEU A 508 4.29 -9.63 16.72
N LYS A 509 3.14 -9.57 16.05
CA LYS A 509 1.87 -9.14 16.66
C LYS A 509 1.38 -10.12 17.71
N THR A 510 1.43 -11.43 17.49
CA THR A 510 1.09 -12.40 18.54
C THR A 510 2.07 -12.33 19.71
N ILE A 511 3.34 -11.98 19.50
CA ILE A 511 4.31 -11.73 20.57
C ILE A 511 4.04 -10.37 21.26
N GLY A 512 3.53 -9.37 20.52
CA GLY A 512 3.13 -8.07 21.06
C GLY A 512 1.78 -8.08 21.78
N ASP A 513 0.84 -8.91 21.33
CA ASP A 513 -0.51 -9.10 21.88
C ASP A 513 -0.49 -10.15 23.01
N ALA A 514 0.37 -11.17 22.94
CA ALA A 514 0.79 -11.95 24.12
C ALA A 514 1.79 -11.17 25.00
N GLY A 515 2.18 -9.97 24.54
CA GLY A 515 2.96 -8.99 25.27
C GLY A 515 2.09 -8.08 26.12
N GLU A 516 1.27 -8.66 27.02
CA GLU A 516 1.24 -8.07 28.36
C GLU A 516 2.72 -7.98 28.79
N PRO A 517 3.23 -6.83 29.29
CA PRO A 517 4.67 -6.59 29.37
C PRO A 517 5.31 -7.74 30.12
N SER A 518 6.05 -8.60 29.40
CA SER A 518 6.57 -9.92 29.79
C SER A 518 6.15 -10.34 31.21
N ASP A 519 5.34 -11.37 31.39
CA ASP A 519 5.01 -11.89 32.73
C ASP A 519 6.23 -11.99 33.66
N GLN A 520 7.41 -12.24 33.08
CA GLN A 520 8.70 -12.21 33.77
C GLN A 520 9.15 -10.80 34.20
N LEU A 521 8.99 -9.77 33.37
CA LEU A 521 9.20 -8.37 33.76
C LEU A 521 8.20 -7.92 34.84
N GLN A 522 6.92 -8.27 34.71
CA GLN A 522 5.94 -7.98 35.77
C GLN A 522 6.28 -8.72 37.07
N SER A 523 6.70 -9.99 37.00
CA SER A 523 7.18 -10.74 38.16
C SER A 523 8.41 -10.08 38.78
N ALA A 524 9.40 -9.69 37.96
CA ALA A 524 10.61 -9.03 38.43
C ALA A 524 10.32 -7.65 39.07
N ILE A 525 9.34 -6.90 38.56
CA ILE A 525 8.89 -5.65 39.17
C ILE A 525 8.25 -5.93 40.54
N ARG A 526 7.38 -6.94 40.65
CA ARG A 526 6.77 -7.34 41.93
C ARG A 526 7.82 -7.79 42.94
N ASP A 527 8.78 -8.62 42.52
CA ASP A 527 9.87 -9.09 43.38
C ASP A 527 10.76 -7.95 43.87
N ARG A 528 11.06 -6.99 42.98
CA ARG A 528 11.81 -5.78 43.34
C ARG A 528 11.03 -4.95 44.36
N ASP A 529 9.74 -4.74 44.14
CA ASP A 529 8.91 -3.91 45.02
C ASP A 529 8.74 -4.57 46.40
N ASP A 530 8.60 -5.90 46.46
CA ASP A 530 8.61 -6.68 47.70
C ASP A 530 9.96 -6.60 48.43
N ALA A 531 11.07 -6.66 47.71
CA ALA A 531 12.40 -6.48 48.29
C ALA A 531 12.59 -5.07 48.84
N ILE A 532 12.09 -4.04 48.15
CA ILE A 532 12.10 -2.65 48.63
C ILE A 532 11.25 -2.51 49.90
N ALA A 533 10.06 -3.14 49.95
CA ALA A 533 9.21 -3.12 51.13
C ALA A 533 9.89 -3.78 52.34
N LYS A 534 10.52 -4.95 52.15
CA LYS A 534 11.29 -5.65 53.19
C LYS A 534 12.48 -4.81 53.66
N LYS A 535 13.22 -4.17 52.74
CA LYS A 535 14.32 -3.27 53.09
C LYS A 535 13.84 -2.12 53.96
N LYS A 536 12.76 -1.44 53.57
CA LYS A 536 12.16 -0.35 54.35
C LYS A 536 11.73 -0.82 55.75
N ALA A 537 11.16 -2.02 55.87
CA ALA A 537 10.79 -2.59 57.16
C ALA A 537 12.02 -2.82 58.06
N VAL A 538 13.10 -3.38 57.51
CA VAL A 538 14.36 -3.56 58.25
C VAL A 538 15.00 -2.23 58.64
N GLU A 539 14.96 -1.22 57.76
CA GLU A 539 15.44 0.13 58.06
C GLU A 539 14.65 0.79 59.21
N LEU A 540 13.34 0.58 59.26
CA LEU A 540 12.50 1.04 60.37
C LEU A 540 12.83 0.34 61.69
N GLU A 541 12.99 -0.99 61.69
CA GLU A 541 13.42 -1.73 62.89
C GLU A 541 14.83 -1.33 63.33
N LEU A 542 15.76 -1.08 62.40
CA LEU A 542 17.08 -0.57 62.72
C LEU A 542 17.02 0.82 63.36
N ALA A 543 16.18 1.72 62.84
CA ALA A 543 15.97 3.03 63.43
C ALA A 543 15.39 2.92 64.85
N LYS A 544 14.44 2.00 65.06
CA LYS A 544 13.88 1.70 66.38
C LYS A 544 14.94 1.17 67.35
N CYS A 545 15.75 0.18 66.95
CA CYS A 545 16.86 -0.33 67.77
C CYS A 545 17.86 0.77 68.13
N LYS A 546 18.16 1.71 67.21
CA LYS A 546 19.02 2.86 67.51
C LYS A 546 18.40 3.77 68.56
N LEU A 547 17.10 4.06 68.46
CA LEU A 547 16.39 4.84 69.47
C LEU A 547 16.40 4.14 70.84
N ASP A 548 16.19 2.82 70.86
CA ASP A 548 16.26 2.02 72.09
C ASP A 548 17.65 2.10 72.72
N VAL A 549 18.73 1.94 71.94
CA VAL A 549 20.12 2.11 72.41
C VAL A 549 20.37 3.52 72.94
N MET A 550 19.91 4.56 72.25
CA MET A 550 20.05 5.94 72.71
C MET A 550 19.30 6.16 74.03
N SER A 551 18.09 5.59 74.18
CA SER A 551 17.30 5.70 75.41
C SER A 551 17.96 4.96 76.58
N LEU A 552 18.50 3.75 76.34
CA LEU A 552 19.22 2.98 77.34
C LEU A 552 20.53 3.65 77.75
N ASN A 553 21.24 4.27 76.81
CA ASN A 553 22.44 5.03 77.12
C ASN A 553 22.13 6.25 77.99
N SER A 554 21.03 6.97 77.71
CA SER A 554 20.54 8.04 78.59
C SER A 554 20.24 7.52 79.99
N GLN A 555 19.50 6.41 80.11
CA GLN A 555 19.20 5.79 81.41
C GLN A 555 20.46 5.36 82.17
N LEU A 556 21.45 4.82 81.46
CA LEU A 556 22.73 4.43 82.05
C LEU A 556 23.48 5.65 82.57
N LEU A 557 23.53 6.74 81.79
CA LEU A 557 24.16 7.99 82.22
C LEU A 557 23.47 8.55 83.46
N ASP A 558 22.14 8.56 83.50
CA ASP A 558 21.36 9.00 84.66
C ASP A 558 21.65 8.12 85.90
N ALA A 559 21.72 6.79 85.72
CA ALA A 559 22.07 5.86 86.81
C ALA A 559 23.50 6.06 87.32
N ILE A 560 24.46 6.32 86.43
CA ILE A 560 25.85 6.65 86.81
C ILE A 560 25.87 7.96 87.60
N GLN A 561 25.14 8.98 87.14
CA GLN A 561 25.04 10.27 87.85
C GLN A 561 24.42 10.10 89.25
N GLN A 562 23.34 9.32 89.37
CA GLN A 562 22.73 9.00 90.66
C GLN A 562 23.71 8.27 91.59
N LYS A 563 24.42 7.25 91.08
CA LYS A 563 25.43 6.52 91.85
C LYS A 563 26.58 7.42 92.30
N LEU A 564 27.05 8.32 91.43
CA LEU A 564 28.07 9.31 91.75
C LEU A 564 27.59 10.27 92.84
N SER A 565 26.36 10.76 92.75
CA SER A 565 25.75 11.62 93.78
C SER A 565 25.64 10.91 95.13
N LEU A 566 25.20 9.64 95.15
CA LEU A 566 25.16 8.86 96.38
C LEU A 566 26.55 8.59 96.96
N SER A 567 27.55 8.33 96.10
CA SER A 567 28.95 8.16 96.53
C SER A 567 29.48 9.44 97.19
N GLN A 568 29.20 10.60 96.60
CA GLN A 568 29.58 11.91 97.17
C GLN A 568 28.87 12.17 98.51
N GLN A 569 27.59 11.80 98.63
CA GLN A 569 26.87 11.90 99.91
C GLN A 569 27.46 10.97 100.98
N LEU A 570 27.89 9.77 100.61
CA LEU A 570 28.55 8.84 101.52
C LEU A 570 29.92 9.36 101.95
N GLU A 571 30.72 9.90 101.04
CA GLU A 571 32.01 10.55 101.36
C GLU A 571 31.81 11.73 102.31
N ALA A 572 30.82 12.60 102.05
CA ALA A 572 30.49 13.70 102.96
C ALA A 572 30.05 13.21 104.34
N TRP A 573 29.24 12.14 104.40
CA TRP A 573 28.84 11.54 105.67
C TRP A 573 30.04 10.90 106.40
N GLN A 574 30.95 10.25 105.68
CA GLN A 574 32.20 9.74 106.24
C GLN A 574 33.03 10.86 106.85
N ASP A 575 33.22 11.98 106.13
CA ASP A 575 33.95 13.14 106.63
C ASP A 575 33.31 13.71 107.90
N ASP A 576 31.98 13.84 107.93
CA ASP A 576 31.26 14.32 109.10
C ASP A 576 31.39 13.36 110.29
N MET A 577 31.34 12.04 110.06
CA MET A 577 31.59 11.06 111.11
C MET A 577 33.03 11.11 111.63
N HIS A 578 34.03 11.27 110.75
CA HIS A 578 35.42 11.46 111.17
C HIS A 578 35.58 12.73 112.01
N ARG A 579 34.94 13.83 111.62
CA ARG A 579 34.93 15.08 112.42
C ARG A 579 34.30 14.88 113.79
N VAL A 580 33.18 14.15 113.88
CA VAL A 580 32.54 13.83 115.17
C VAL A 580 33.46 12.97 116.02
N ILE A 581 34.11 11.96 115.45
CA ILE A 581 35.09 11.13 116.17
C ILE A 581 36.27 11.98 116.67
N ASP A 582 36.84 12.84 115.83
CA ASP A 582 37.92 13.75 116.20
C ASP A 582 37.49 14.72 117.31
N GLN A 583 36.24 15.21 117.25
CA GLN A 583 35.69 16.09 118.28
C GLN A 583 35.50 15.34 119.60
N GLN A 584 34.94 14.13 119.58
CA GLN A 584 34.81 13.27 120.77
C GLN A 584 36.17 12.90 121.37
N LEU A 585 37.20 12.64 120.55
CA LEU A 585 38.56 12.40 121.03
C LEU A 585 39.16 13.66 121.68
N LYS A 586 38.97 14.83 121.08
CA LYS A 586 39.41 16.11 121.66
C LYS A 586 38.67 16.46 122.94
N GLU A 587 37.37 16.16 123.03
CA GLU A 587 36.57 16.34 124.24
C GLU A 587 37.01 15.37 125.33
N LYS A 588 37.17 14.07 125.02
CA LYS A 588 37.73 13.08 125.97
C LYS A 588 39.10 13.47 126.49
N HIS A 589 40.03 13.88 125.62
CA HIS A 589 41.32 14.37 126.07
C HIS A 589 41.15 15.62 126.93
N ARG A 590 40.30 16.58 126.54
CA ARG A 590 40.06 17.79 127.35
C ARG A 590 39.48 17.48 128.72
N ASP A 591 38.58 16.51 128.83
CA ASP A 591 38.01 16.01 130.09
C ASP A 591 39.08 15.29 130.92
N GLU A 592 39.92 14.45 130.30
CA GLU A 592 41.09 13.82 130.93
C GLU A 592 42.13 14.84 131.43
N TRP A 593 42.23 16.01 130.79
CA TRP A 593 43.16 17.09 131.16
C TRP A 593 42.54 18.18 132.07
N GLN A 594 41.22 18.15 132.34
CA GLN A 594 40.55 19.11 133.23
C GLN A 594 40.37 18.62 134.69
N ASP A 595 40.64 17.35 134.99
CA ASP A 595 40.64 16.80 136.36
C ASP A 595 42.06 16.57 136.92
N PRO A 596 42.46 17.22 138.04
CA PRO A 596 43.67 16.87 138.81
C PRO A 596 43.37 15.88 139.96
N PRO A 597 44.37 15.09 140.41
CA PRO A 597 44.15 13.76 140.99
C PRO A 597 43.81 13.80 142.49
N ARG A 598 42.92 12.91 142.94
CA ARG A 598 42.79 12.57 144.37
C ARG A 598 42.86 11.06 144.63
N SER A 599 43.61 10.79 145.68
CA SER A 599 44.29 9.57 146.06
C SER A 599 43.54 8.75 147.13
N ALA A 600 44.05 7.53 147.31
CA ALA A 600 43.92 6.63 148.46
C ALA A 600 42.59 5.84 148.56
N SER A 601 42.61 4.52 148.80
CA SER A 601 43.40 3.87 149.84
C SER A 601 43.46 2.34 149.65
N ALA A 602 44.61 1.78 150.02
CA ALA A 602 44.83 0.37 150.36
C ALA A 602 43.87 -0.05 151.51
N ASP A 603 43.51 -1.31 151.75
CA ASP A 603 44.38 -2.47 152.02
C ASP A 603 43.48 -3.73 152.26
N PRO A 604 43.95 -4.91 152.74
CA PRO A 604 44.37 -6.05 151.91
C PRO A 604 43.62 -7.37 152.24
N ARG A 605 43.83 -8.41 151.41
CA ARG A 605 44.22 -9.79 151.79
C ARG A 605 44.02 -10.75 150.60
N GLY A 606 45.11 -11.34 150.13
CA GLY A 606 45.11 -12.50 149.22
C GLY A 606 44.81 -13.82 149.95
N PRO A 607 45.03 -15.02 149.34
CA PRO A 607 45.88 -15.24 148.17
C PRO A 607 45.36 -16.20 147.08
N ALA A 608 45.94 -16.02 145.90
CA ALA A 608 46.44 -16.99 144.93
C ALA A 608 45.64 -18.28 144.60
N SER A 609 45.34 -18.45 143.30
CA SER A 609 45.86 -19.56 142.49
C SER A 609 45.80 -19.24 141.00
N ARG A 610 46.87 -19.63 140.31
CA ARG A 610 47.30 -19.29 138.95
C ARG A 610 46.56 -20.11 137.85
N PRO A 611 46.77 -19.77 136.56
CA PRO A 611 45.83 -19.94 135.45
C PRO A 611 46.16 -21.17 134.60
N THR A 612 45.37 -21.44 133.55
CA THR A 612 45.87 -21.52 132.16
C THR A 612 44.78 -21.91 131.15
N HIS A 613 44.91 -21.28 129.98
CA HIS A 613 44.55 -21.73 128.62
C HIS A 613 43.19 -22.37 128.34
N HIS A 614 42.44 -21.77 127.40
CA HIS A 614 42.18 -22.39 126.10
C HIS A 614 41.46 -21.40 125.15
N LEU A 615 42.06 -21.15 123.97
CA LEU A 615 41.36 -20.69 122.77
C LEU A 615 40.51 -21.86 122.22
N PRO A 616 39.34 -21.56 121.66
CA PRO A 616 39.06 -21.93 120.26
C PRO A 616 38.38 -20.76 119.52
N ASP A 617 38.78 -20.44 118.30
CA ASP A 617 38.35 -21.05 117.03
C ASP A 617 36.83 -21.00 116.79
N GLY A 618 36.45 -20.47 115.63
CA GLY A 618 35.10 -20.44 115.11
C GLY A 618 34.58 -19.03 114.85
N GLU A 619 34.52 -18.65 113.57
CA GLU A 619 33.25 -18.30 112.91
C GLU A 619 33.50 -17.88 111.45
N LYS A 620 33.35 -18.84 110.54
CA LYS A 620 33.04 -18.59 109.13
C LYS A 620 31.56 -18.90 108.91
N ARG A 621 30.73 -17.86 108.92
CA ARG A 621 29.43 -17.78 108.24
C ARG A 621 29.09 -16.30 108.13
N LEU A 622 28.21 -15.96 107.18
CA LEU A 622 27.91 -14.60 106.69
C LEU A 622 28.99 -14.19 105.68
N PHE A 623 28.78 -14.16 104.36
CA PHE A 623 27.66 -13.58 103.63
C PHE A 623 27.47 -14.30 102.29
N SER A 624 26.23 -14.75 102.04
CA SER A 624 25.78 -15.22 100.73
C SER A 624 24.55 -14.40 100.36
N PHE A 625 24.77 -13.25 99.72
CA PHE A 625 23.72 -12.47 99.08
C PHE A 625 24.31 -11.90 97.80
N PHE A 626 23.92 -12.47 96.65
CA PHE A 626 23.49 -11.74 95.45
C PHE A 626 23.05 -12.79 94.41
N LYS A 627 21.73 -12.92 94.25
CA LYS A 627 21.08 -13.65 93.15
C LYS A 627 19.92 -12.79 92.66
N LYS A 628 19.91 -12.55 91.34
CA LYS A 628 18.90 -11.88 90.50
C LYS A 628 18.76 -10.35 90.69
N ASN A 629 18.62 -9.55 89.64
CA ASN A 629 18.24 -9.82 88.25
C ASN A 629 19.29 -9.35 87.24
#